data_AF-A0A399P903-F1
#
_entry.id   AF-A0A399P903-F1
#
_cell.length_a   1.000
_cell.length_b   1.000
_cell.length_c   1.000
_cell.angle_alpha   90.00
_cell.angle_beta   90.00
_cell.angle_gamma   90.00
#
_symmetry.space_group_name_H-M   'P 1'
#
loop_
_entity.id
_entity.type
_entity.pdbx_description
1 polymer ?
#
loop_
_entity_poly.entity_id
_entity_poly.type
_entity_poly.pdbx_seq_one_letter_code
_entity_poly.pdbx_strand_id
1 'polypeptide(L)' 'MTAPDARTTYLPDREVDLRLVLRPLFRGVVDPTCRWDPAPPGSRRAGVWRTARTPLGNASLRLDPRADGGVE' A
#
# COMPACT_ATOMS: atom_id res chain seq x y z
N MET A 1 -20.42 11.54 -6.47
CA MET A 1 -19.12 12.11 -6.87
C MET A 1 -18.06 11.05 -6.63
N THR A 2 -17.60 10.38 -7.66
CA THR A 2 -16.47 9.44 -7.57
C THR A 2 -15.21 10.28 -7.37
N ALA A 3 -14.48 10.10 -6.28
CA ALA A 3 -13.16 10.72 -6.16
C ALA A 3 -12.31 10.20 -7.33
N PRO A 4 -11.59 11.06 -8.07
CA PRO A 4 -10.70 10.60 -9.13
C PRO A 4 -9.67 9.61 -8.55
N ASP A 5 -9.13 8.74 -9.40
CA ASP A 5 -7.96 7.90 -9.10
C ASP A 5 -6.74 8.78 -8.79
N ALA A 6 -6.77 9.42 -7.63
CA ALA A 6 -5.76 10.35 -7.18
C ALA A 6 -4.50 9.55 -6.86
N ARG A 7 -3.40 9.95 -7.50
CA ARG A 7 -2.09 9.33 -7.35
C ARG A 7 -1.15 10.36 -6.75
N THR A 8 -0.35 9.92 -5.80
CA THR A 8 0.70 10.73 -5.19
C THR A 8 1.95 9.88 -5.08
N THR A 9 3.08 10.51 -4.77
CA THR A 9 4.32 9.77 -4.52
C THR A 9 4.92 10.24 -3.21
N TYR A 10 5.17 9.28 -2.34
CA TYR A 10 5.91 9.45 -1.12
C TYR A 10 7.37 9.05 -1.36
N LEU A 11 8.28 10.01 -1.14
CA LEU A 11 9.72 9.82 -1.31
C LEU A 11 10.40 9.91 0.07
N PRO A 12 10.51 8.80 0.81
CA PRO A 12 11.22 8.78 2.08
C PRO A 12 12.73 8.90 1.88
N ASP A 13 13.43 9.46 2.88
CA ASP A 13 14.91 9.58 2.87
C ASP A 13 15.64 8.22 2.90
N ARG A 14 14.91 7.13 3.16
CA ARG A 14 15.42 5.76 3.19
C ARG A 14 14.41 4.83 2.56
N GLU A 15 14.89 3.78 1.89
CA GLU A 15 14.02 2.76 1.32
C GLU A 15 13.10 2.15 2.39
N VAL A 16 11.81 2.05 2.05
CA VAL A 16 10.78 1.49 2.91
C VAL A 16 10.39 0.10 2.42
N ASP A 17 10.57 -0.90 3.27
CA ASP A 17 9.95 -2.21 3.08
C ASP A 17 8.50 -2.16 3.59
N LEU A 18 7.55 -2.10 2.66
CA LEU A 18 6.12 -2.05 2.99
C LEU A 18 5.67 -3.25 3.84
N ARG A 19 6.20 -4.47 3.62
CA ARG A 19 5.79 -5.64 4.40
C ARG A 19 6.22 -5.50 5.85
N LEU A 20 7.42 -4.97 6.10
CA LEU A 20 7.89 -4.74 7.47
C LEU A 20 7.08 -3.63 8.16
N VAL A 21 6.79 -2.53 7.47
CA VAL A 21 6.08 -1.39 8.04
C VAL A 21 4.59 -1.68 8.27
N LEU A 22 3.94 -2.37 7.34
CA LEU A 22 2.47 -2.51 7.35
C LEU A 22 1.98 -3.79 8.01
N ARG A 23 2.78 -4.87 8.08
CA ARG A 23 2.35 -6.12 8.76
C ARG A 23 1.79 -5.91 10.17
N PRO A 24 2.37 -5.06 11.04
CA PRO A 24 1.82 -4.83 12.37
C PRO A 24 0.41 -4.20 12.38
N LEU A 25 0.01 -3.54 11.28
CA LEU A 25 -1.29 -2.89 11.17
C LEU A 25 -2.40 -3.85 10.71
N PHE A 26 -2.05 -5.06 10.30
CA PHE A 26 -2.97 -6.00 9.67
C PHE A 26 -3.52 -6.96 10.73
N ARG A 27 -4.80 -7.32 10.59
CA ARG A 27 -5.50 -8.23 11.50
C ARG A 27 -5.24 -9.72 11.21
N GLY A 28 -4.10 -10.02 10.59
CA GLY A 28 -3.72 -11.37 10.15
C GLY A 28 -4.05 -11.66 8.69
N VAL A 29 -3.93 -12.95 8.32
CA VAL A 29 -4.06 -13.43 6.93
C VAL A 29 -5.47 -13.24 6.34
N VAL A 30 -6.48 -13.19 7.19
CA VAL A 30 -7.90 -13.04 6.81
C VAL A 30 -8.42 -11.62 6.97
N ASP A 31 -7.53 -10.62 7.09
CA ASP A 31 -7.93 -9.22 7.20
C ASP A 31 -8.65 -8.76 5.92
N PRO A 32 -9.96 -8.50 5.96
CA PRO A 32 -10.70 -8.10 4.76
C PRO A 32 -10.37 -6.66 4.32
N THR A 33 -9.67 -5.90 5.15
CA THR A 33 -9.32 -4.51 4.88
C THR A 33 -7.96 -4.38 4.19
N CYS A 34 -7.20 -5.46 4.03
CA CYS A 34 -5.87 -5.42 3.45
C CYS A 34 -5.59 -6.64 2.55
N ARG A 35 -4.92 -6.43 1.41
CA ARG A 35 -4.49 -7.50 0.51
C ARG A 35 -3.14 -7.20 -0.10
N TRP A 36 -2.17 -8.09 0.10
CA TRP A 36 -0.88 -8.03 -0.58
C TRP A 36 -1.02 -8.49 -2.04
N ASP A 37 -0.41 -7.75 -2.96
CA ASP A 37 -0.22 -8.21 -4.33
C ASP A 37 0.93 -9.24 -4.40
N PRO A 38 0.96 -10.10 -5.44
CA PRO A 38 2.11 -10.95 -5.71
C PRO A 38 3.36 -10.11 -5.94
N ALA A 39 4.49 -10.51 -5.36
CA ALA A 39 5.76 -9.89 -5.67
C ALA A 39 6.20 -10.27 -7.10
N PRO A 40 6.76 -9.34 -7.89
CA PRO A 40 7.35 -9.67 -9.19
C PRO A 40 8.48 -10.70 -9.05
N PRO A 41 8.72 -11.54 -10.07
CA PRO A 41 9.84 -12.48 -10.07
C PRO A 41 11.17 -11.77 -9.81
N GLY A 42 11.98 -12.30 -8.88
CA GLY A 42 13.28 -11.72 -8.52
C GLY A 42 13.22 -10.46 -7.63
N SER A 43 12.03 -10.00 -7.25
CA SER A 43 11.84 -8.86 -6.36
C SER A 43 11.21 -9.26 -5.03
N ARG A 44 11.60 -8.60 -3.94
CA ARG A 44 10.89 -8.69 -2.64
C ARG A 44 9.84 -7.59 -2.47
N ARG A 45 9.78 -6.64 -3.39
CA ARG A 45 8.82 -5.52 -3.35
C ARG A 45 7.45 -6.02 -3.77
N ALA A 46 6.48 -5.92 -2.88
CA ALA A 46 5.09 -6.28 -3.13
C ALA A 46 4.21 -5.07 -2.88
N GLY A 47 3.32 -4.78 -3.82
CA GLY A 47 2.25 -3.80 -3.63
C GLY A 47 1.24 -4.28 -2.60
N VAL A 48 0.43 -3.35 -2.09
CA VAL A 48 -0.62 -3.67 -1.14
C VAL A 48 -1.84 -2.77 -1.28
N TRP A 49 -2.99 -3.41 -1.26
CA TRP A 49 -4.27 -2.75 -1.13
C TRP A 49 -4.66 -2.64 0.33
N ARG A 50 -5.22 -1.48 0.70
CA ARG A 50 -5.81 -1.25 2.01
C ARG A 50 -7.07 -0.39 1.91
N THR A 51 -8.08 -0.74 2.69
CA THR A 51 -9.27 0.08 2.87
C THR A 51 -9.13 0.89 4.16
N ALA A 52 -9.40 2.20 4.09
CA ALA A 52 -9.36 3.11 5.23
C ALA A 52 -10.66 3.92 5.32
N ARG A 53 -11.04 4.28 6.55
CA ARG A 53 -12.13 5.23 6.79
C ARG A 53 -11.60 6.65 6.62
N THR A 54 -12.32 7.48 5.87
CA THR A 54 -12.04 8.91 5.69
C THR A 54 -13.29 9.72 6.09
N PRO A 55 -13.17 11.05 6.30
CA PRO A 55 -14.33 11.90 6.55
C PRO A 55 -15.40 11.87 5.44
N LEU A 56 -15.02 11.49 4.21
CA LEU A 56 -15.91 11.41 3.05
C LEU A 56 -16.46 9.99 2.81
N GLY A 57 -16.14 9.03 3.67
CA GLY A 57 -16.50 7.62 3.51
C GLY A 57 -15.28 6.71 3.41
N ASN A 58 -15.52 5.42 3.11
CA ASN A 58 -14.45 4.45 2.93
C ASN A 58 -13.71 4.71 1.62
N ALA A 59 -12.38 4.60 1.66
CA ALA A 59 -11.52 4.69 0.48
C ALA A 59 -10.62 3.45 0.40
N SER A 60 -10.38 2.99 -0.82
CA SER A 60 -9.37 1.99 -1.11
C SER A 60 -8.11 2.69 -1.58
N LEU A 61 -6.98 2.36 -0.96
CA LEU A 61 -5.66 2.84 -1.31
C LEU A 61 -4.83 1.66 -1.81
N ARG A 62 -4.11 1.89 -2.90
CA ARG A 62 -3.03 1.02 -3.34
C ARG A 62 -1.71 1.69 -3.00
N LEU A 63 -0.77 0.91 -2.48
CA LEU A 63 0.60 1.33 -2.24
C LEU A 63 1.53 0.46 -3.07
N ASP A 64 2.23 1.04 -4.02
CA ASP A 64 3.17 0.34 -4.89
C ASP A 64 4.61 0.82 -4.63
N PRO A 65 5.53 -0.06 -4.16
CA PRO A 65 6.93 0.29 -4.03
C PRO A 65 7.57 0.55 -5.39
N ARG A 66 8.34 1.64 -5.48
CA ARG A 66 9.05 2.06 -6.69
C ARG A 66 10.52 1.62 -6.67
N ALA A 67 11.15 1.62 -7.84
CA ALA A 67 12.56 1.25 -8.02
C ALA A 67 13.51 2.17 -7.22
N ASP A 68 13.19 3.46 -7.18
CA ASP A 68 13.91 4.56 -6.53
C ASP A 68 13.75 4.61 -5.00
N GLY A 69 13.05 3.63 -4.41
CA GLY A 69 12.76 3.57 -2.97
C GLY A 69 11.52 4.36 -2.55
N GLY A 70 10.86 5.05 -3.48
CA GLY A 70 9.59 5.70 -3.28
C GLY A 70 8.42 4.73 -3.14
N VAL A 71 7.28 5.26 -2.72
CA VAL A 71 6.00 4.57 -2.68
C VAL A 71 4.98 5.43 -3.39
N GLU A 72 4.13 4.79 -4.19
CA GLU A 72 3.10 5.44 -4.97
C GLU A 72 1.70 4.99 -4.58
#